data_AF-A0A2K3JS16-F1
#
_entry.id   AF-A0A2K3JS16-F1
#
_cell.length_a   1.000
_cell.length_b   1.000
_cell.length_c   1.000
_cell.angle_alpha   90.00
_cell.angle_beta   90.00
_cell.angle_gamma   90.00
#
_symmetry.space_group_name_H-M   'P 1'
#
loop_
_entity.id
_entity.type
_entity.pdbx_description
1 polymer ?
#
loop_
_entity_poly.entity_id
_entity_poly.type
_entity_poly.pdbx_seq_one_letter_code
_entity_poly.pdbx_strand_id
1 'polypeptide(L)' 'MELKQGNMSMAEYSVKFEELCAFSRHYNTVEAENDKCVKFESGLRPDIKHL' A
#
# COMPACT_ATOMS: atom_id res chain seq x y z
N MET A 1 5.90 -5.61 4.09
CA MET A 1 6.24 -4.28 3.53
C MET A 1 5.85 -3.22 4.55
N GLU A 2 6.67 -2.19 4.72
CA GLU A 2 6.38 -1.06 5.63
C GLU A 2 6.46 0.28 4.87
N LEU A 3 5.81 0.36 3.71
CA LEU A 3 5.76 1.60 2.93
C LEU A 3 4.79 2.59 3.62
N LYS A 4 5.32 3.73 4.04
CA LYS A 4 4.52 4.89 4.49
C LYS A 4 4.40 5.90 3.37
N GLN A 5 3.23 6.52 3.24
CA GLN A 5 2.98 7.55 2.24
C GLN A 5 3.92 8.75 2.42
N GLY A 6 4.12 9.21 3.65
CA GLY A 6 4.94 10.38 3.94
C GLY A 6 4.45 11.60 3.15
N ASN A 7 5.37 12.24 2.43
CA ASN A 7 5.09 13.42 1.60
C ASN A 7 4.68 13.07 0.16
N MET A 8 4.59 11.79 -0.20
CA MET A 8 4.19 11.38 -1.55
C MET A 8 2.71 11.71 -1.79
N SER A 9 2.39 12.07 -3.03
CA SER A 9 1.01 12.08 -3.49
C SER A 9 0.41 10.67 -3.39
N MET A 10 -0.93 10.59 -3.36
CA MET A 10 -1.62 9.29 -3.36
C MET A 10 -1.23 8.45 -4.57
N ALA A 11 -1.09 9.07 -5.74
CA ALA A 11 -0.70 8.38 -6.97
C ALA A 11 0.70 7.77 -6.87
N GLU A 12 1.70 8.54 -6.40
CA GLU A 12 3.07 8.03 -6.23
C GLU A 12 3.14 6.92 -5.17
N TYR A 13 2.35 7.04 -4.10
CA TYR A 13 2.27 6.02 -3.07
C TYR A 13 1.66 4.72 -3.60
N SER A 14 0.55 4.80 -4.35
CA SER A 14 -0.08 3.64 -4.98
C SER A 14 0.85 2.91 -5.91
N VAL A 15 1.53 3.63 -6.82
CA VAL A 15 2.47 3.02 -7.77
C VAL A 15 3.59 2.29 -7.04
N LYS A 16 4.25 2.93 -6.05
CA LYS A 16 5.31 2.27 -5.28
C LYS A 16 4.81 1.08 -4.46
N PHE A 17 3.59 1.14 -3.93
CA PHE A 17 3.02 0.04 -3.18
C PHE A 17 2.76 -1.16 -4.10
N GLU A 18 2.22 -0.95 -5.29
CA GLU A 18 2.00 -1.98 -6.30
C GLU A 18 3.32 -2.60 -6.78
N GLU A 19 4.34 -1.78 -7.04
CA GLU A 19 5.68 -2.25 -7.37
C GLU A 19 6.22 -3.19 -6.30
N LEU A 20 6.16 -2.79 -5.02
CA LEU A 20 6.59 -3.64 -3.91
C LEU A 20 5.77 -4.93 -3.81
N CYS A 21 4.45 -4.86 -4.00
CA CYS A 21 3.58 -6.03 -4.02
C CYS A 21 4.02 -7.04 -5.08
N ALA A 22 4.31 -6.57 -6.30
CA ALA A 22 4.73 -7.42 -7.41
C ALA A 22 6.05 -8.17 -7.14
N PHE A 23 6.98 -7.56 -6.40
CA PHE A 23 8.24 -8.19 -6.02
C PHE A 23 8.09 -9.28 -4.95
N SER A 24 6.98 -9.31 -4.22
CA SER A 24 6.75 -10.30 -3.16
C SER A 24 5.86 -11.43 -3.62
N ARG A 25 6.41 -12.65 -3.67
CA ARG A 25 5.62 -13.87 -3.96
C ARG A 25 4.38 -14.03 -3.08
N HIS A 26 4.42 -13.55 -1.84
CA HIS A 26 3.29 -13.63 -0.90
C HIS A 26 2.11 -12.73 -1.28
N TYR A 27 2.35 -11.69 -2.07
CA TYR A 27 1.33 -10.74 -2.50
C TYR A 27 0.94 -10.94 -3.97
N ASN A 28 1.38 -12.01 -4.62
CA ASN A 28 1.04 -12.30 -6.02
C ASN A 28 -0.18 -13.23 -6.16
N THR A 29 -0.92 -13.49 -5.09
CA THR A 29 -2.13 -14.33 -5.10
C THR A 29 -3.37 -13.51 -4.76
N VAL A 30 -4.54 -13.98 -5.20
CA VAL A 30 -5.83 -13.29 -5.00
C VAL A 30 -6.22 -13.27 -3.52
N GLU A 31 -5.80 -14.29 -2.76
CA GLU A 31 -6.05 -14.41 -1.33
C GLU A 31 -5.32 -13.31 -0.53
N ALA A 32 -4.24 -12.74 -1.09
CA ALA A 32 -3.47 -11.69 -0.45
C ALA A 32 -4.02 -10.27 -0.69
N GLU A 33 -5.06 -10.11 -1.52
CA GLU A 33 -5.64 -8.79 -1.84
C GLU A 33 -6.17 -8.08 -0.59
N ASN A 34 -6.84 -8.80 0.32
CA ASN A 34 -7.32 -8.20 1.55
C ASN A 34 -6.16 -7.70 2.43
N ASP A 35 -5.09 -8.49 2.53
CA ASP A 35 -3.88 -8.10 3.27
C ASP A 35 -3.18 -6.90 2.63
N LYS A 36 -3.20 -6.78 1.29
CA LYS A 36 -2.70 -5.59 0.58
C LYS A 36 -3.51 -4.36 0.94
N CYS A 37 -4.85 -4.43 0.93
CA CYS A 37 -5.70 -3.30 1.30
C CYS A 37 -5.39 -2.81 2.72
N VAL A 38 -5.36 -3.74 3.69
CA VAL A 38 -5.01 -3.41 5.09
C VAL A 38 -3.63 -2.77 5.19
N LYS A 39 -2.64 -3.29 4.44
CA LYS A 39 -1.28 -2.72 4.46
C LYS A 39 -1.20 -1.36 3.79
N PHE A 40 -1.86 -1.18 2.65
CA PHE A 40 -1.94 0.10 1.95
C PHE A 40 -2.56 1.17 2.84
N GLU A 41 -3.73 0.89 3.40
CA GLU A 41 -4.40 1.79 4.35
C GLU A 41 -3.51 2.07 5.55
N SER A 42 -2.88 1.06 6.15
CA SER A 42 -1.99 1.27 7.31
C SER A 42 -0.83 2.24 7.04
N GLY A 43 -0.39 2.37 5.78
CA GLY A 43 0.69 3.27 5.38
C GLY A 43 0.24 4.66 4.95
N LEU A 44 -1.06 4.90 4.78
CA LEU A 44 -1.60 6.23 4.48
C LEU A 44 -1.33 7.22 5.61
N ARG A 45 -1.16 8.49 5.21
CA ARG A 45 -1.04 9.60 6.16
C ARG A 45 -2.37 9.86 6.88
N PRO A 46 -2.34 10.27 8.17
CA PRO A 46 -3.55 10.36 8.99
C PRO A 46 -4.63 11.27 8.40
N ASP A 47 -4.24 12.37 7.77
CA ASP A 47 -5.15 13.35 7.19
C ASP A 47 -5.93 12.84 5.96
N ILE A 48 -5.52 11.71 5.37
CA ILE A 48 -6.28 11.01 4.31
C ILE A 48 -7.17 9.92 4.91
N LYS A 49 -6.76 9.30 6.03
CA LYS A 49 -7.54 8.24 6.71
C LYS A 49 -8.82 8.73 7.38
N HIS A 50 -8.88 10.02 7.70
CA HIS A 50 -9.98 10.63 8.45
C HIS A 50 -10.99 11.39 7.57
N LEU A 51 -10.87 11.27 6.24
CA LEU A 51 -11.90 11.66 5.27
C LEU A 51 -13.00 10.59 5.19
#